data_AF-A0A2T0FJ86-F1
#
_entry.id   AF-A0A2T0FJ86-F1
#
_cell.length_a   1.000
_cell.length_b   1.000
_cell.length_c   1.000
_cell.angle_alpha   90.00
_cell.angle_beta   90.00
_cell.angle_gamma   90.00
#
_symmetry.space_group_name_H-M   'P 1'
#
loop_
_entity.id
_entity.type
_entity.pdbx_description
1 polymer ?
#
loop_
_entity_poly.entity_id
_entity_poly.type
_entity_poly.pdbx_seq_one_letter_code
_entity_poly.pdbx_strand_id
1 'polypeptide(L)'
;MDVWGDEEPGQLAKIKRDHTNAGYLDGITRSKEQSLQGGFDEGYPEGAAMGLEVGRIIGYFQGQGLRDIEKKAFDELSEASLFNSQYYNADATPNFQGTHPLIKKWQDRVQSFNV
;
A
#
# COMPACT_ATOMS: atom_id res chain seq x y z
N MET A 1 -68.64 1.12 -12.09
CA MET A 1 -67.48 1.96 -12.47
C MET A 1 -66.26 1.10 -12.23
N ASP A 2 -65.62 0.65 -13.31
CA ASP A 2 -64.50 -0.29 -13.28
C ASP A 2 -63.22 0.49 -12.94
N VAL A 3 -62.51 0.11 -11.86
CA VAL A 3 -61.21 0.69 -11.47
C VAL A 3 -60.28 -0.48 -11.18
N TRP A 4 -59.74 -1.06 -12.24
CA TRP A 4 -58.53 -1.87 -12.20
C TRP A 4 -57.78 -1.71 -13.55
N GLY A 5 -56.47 -1.48 -13.49
CA GLY A 5 -55.56 -1.27 -14.63
C GLY A 5 -55.03 0.16 -14.60
N ASP A 6 -53.76 0.45 -14.33
CA ASP A 6 -52.53 -0.22 -14.73
C ASP A 6 -51.44 -0.03 -13.65
N GLU A 7 -51.15 -1.05 -12.84
CA GLU A 7 -49.80 -1.18 -12.28
C GLU A 7 -48.96 -1.85 -13.37
N GLU A 8 -48.32 -1.02 -14.20
CA GLU A 8 -47.52 -1.48 -15.33
C GLU A 8 -46.47 -2.52 -14.88
N PRO A 9 -46.59 -3.79 -15.31
CA PRO A 9 -45.63 -4.85 -14.93
C PRO A 9 -44.20 -4.55 -15.41
N GLY A 10 -44.03 -3.60 -16.33
CA GLY A 10 -42.75 -3.14 -16.85
C GLY A 10 -41.94 -2.28 -15.87
N GLN A 11 -42.57 -1.51 -14.97
CA GLN A 11 -41.86 -0.59 -14.08
C GLN A 11 -41.17 -1.34 -12.93
N LEU A 12 -41.85 -2.30 -12.31
CA LEU A 12 -41.27 -3.20 -11.30
C LEU A 12 -40.14 -4.07 -11.88
N ALA A 13 -40.28 -4.52 -13.14
CA ALA A 13 -39.25 -5.29 -13.82
C ALA A 13 -38.00 -4.45 -14.15
N LYS A 14 -38.18 -3.17 -14.54
CA LYS A 14 -37.08 -2.22 -14.73
C LYS A 14 -36.35 -1.92 -13.43
N ILE A 15 -37.08 -1.57 -12.36
CA ILE A 15 -36.49 -1.27 -11.05
C ILE A 15 -35.68 -2.46 -10.53
N LYS A 16 -36.19 -3.70 -10.64
CA LYS A 16 -35.44 -4.90 -10.26
C LYS A 16 -34.17 -5.09 -11.10
N ARG A 17 -34.23 -4.89 -12.42
CA ARG A 17 -33.05 -5.01 -13.30
C ARG A 17 -32.01 -3.95 -12.99
N ASP A 18 -32.42 -2.71 -12.78
CA ASP A 18 -31.52 -1.60 -12.46
C ASP A 18 -30.86 -1.83 -11.09
N HIS A 19 -31.61 -2.31 -10.10
CA HIS A 19 -31.08 -2.62 -8.77
C HIS A 19 -30.14 -3.85 -8.78
N THR A 20 -30.40 -4.84 -9.64
CA THR A 20 -29.55 -6.03 -9.79
C THR A 20 -28.26 -5.70 -10.55
N ASN A 21 -28.34 -4.88 -11.61
CA ASN A 21 -27.16 -4.38 -12.32
C ASN A 21 -26.32 -3.43 -11.46
N ALA A 22 -26.96 -2.56 -10.69
CA ALA A 22 -26.28 -1.70 -9.72
C ALA A 22 -25.58 -2.55 -8.64
N GLY A 23 -26.24 -3.57 -8.09
CA GLY A 23 -25.64 -4.49 -7.13
C GLY A 23 -24.49 -5.34 -7.69
N TYR A 24 -24.54 -5.71 -8.98
CA TYR A 24 -23.47 -6.45 -9.66
C TYR A 24 -22.24 -5.56 -9.94
N LEU A 25 -22.46 -4.32 -10.40
CA LEU A 25 -21.40 -3.34 -10.60
C LEU A 25 -20.77 -2.92 -9.27
N ASP A 26 -21.59 -2.70 -8.25
CA ASP A 26 -21.14 -2.42 -6.88
C ASP A 26 -20.35 -3.61 -6.31
N GLY A 27 -20.83 -4.85 -6.50
CA GLY A 27 -20.13 -6.06 -6.08
C GLY A 27 -18.75 -6.24 -6.73
N ILE A 28 -18.61 -5.96 -8.04
CA ILE A 28 -17.30 -6.02 -8.72
C ILE A 28 -16.37 -4.90 -8.25
N THR A 29 -16.90 -3.70 -8.05
CA THR A 29 -16.12 -2.53 -7.61
C THR A 29 -15.62 -2.75 -6.18
N ARG A 30 -16.53 -3.14 -5.29
CA ARG A 30 -16.24 -3.44 -3.88
C ARG A 30 -15.29 -4.61 -3.71
N SER A 31 -15.36 -5.65 -4.56
CA SER A 31 -14.41 -6.76 -4.52
C SER A 31 -12.97 -6.34 -4.88
N LYS A 32 -12.83 -5.40 -5.84
CA LYS A 32 -11.52 -4.85 -6.23
C LYS A 32 -10.99 -3.89 -5.16
N GLU A 33 -11.85 -3.05 -4.60
CA GLU A 33 -11.50 -2.13 -3.51
C GLU A 33 -11.14 -2.87 -2.22
N GLN A 34 -11.88 -3.93 -1.85
CA GLN A 34 -11.56 -4.74 -0.67
C GLN A 34 -10.23 -5.47 -0.80
N SER A 35 -9.88 -5.97 -1.99
CA SER A 35 -8.59 -6.62 -2.23
C SER A 35 -7.43 -5.61 -2.15
N LEU A 36 -7.65 -4.38 -2.65
CA LEU A 36 -6.67 -3.30 -2.59
C LEU A 36 -6.48 -2.78 -1.15
N GLN A 37 -7.59 -2.59 -0.43
CA GLN A 37 -7.55 -2.12 0.95
C GLN A 37 -6.96 -3.17 1.90
N GLY A 38 -7.29 -4.45 1.71
CA GLY A 38 -6.66 -5.55 2.46
C GLY A 38 -5.14 -5.58 2.28
N GLY A 39 -4.67 -5.45 1.04
CA GLY A 39 -3.22 -5.35 0.77
C GLY A 39 -2.56 -4.11 1.39
N PHE A 40 -3.28 -2.98 1.45
CA PHE A 40 -2.80 -1.78 2.16
C PHE A 40 -2.75 -1.99 3.67
N ASP A 41 -3.81 -2.53 4.27
CA ASP A 41 -3.90 -2.76 5.72
C ASP A 41 -2.86 -3.78 6.21
N GLU A 42 -2.51 -4.77 5.37
CA GLU A 42 -1.43 -5.72 5.63
C GLU A 42 -0.03 -5.09 5.46
N GLY A 43 0.17 -4.26 4.43
CA GLY A 43 1.46 -3.63 4.14
C GLY A 43 1.77 -2.38 4.96
N TYR A 44 0.76 -1.70 5.51
CA TYR A 44 0.92 -0.44 6.24
C TYR A 44 1.77 -0.56 7.51
N PRO A 45 1.56 -1.57 8.40
CA PRO A 45 2.42 -1.77 9.56
C PRO A 45 3.87 -2.05 9.18
N GLU A 46 4.11 -2.83 8.13
CA GLU A 46 5.45 -3.16 7.65
C GLU A 46 6.16 -1.94 7.06
N GLY A 47 5.46 -1.17 6.22
CA GLY A 47 5.94 0.11 5.68
C GLY A 47 6.24 1.13 6.78
N ALA A 48 5.40 1.21 7.82
CA ALA A 48 5.62 2.10 8.95
C ALA A 48 6.87 1.70 9.77
N ALA A 49 7.08 0.39 10.00
CA ALA A 49 8.27 -0.11 10.67
C ALA A 49 9.54 0.20 9.86
N MET A 50 9.51 0.02 8.53
CA MET A 50 10.62 0.40 7.65
C MET A 50 10.87 1.92 7.66
N GLY A 51 9.82 2.73 7.57
CA GLY A 51 9.91 4.19 7.62
C GLY A 51 10.52 4.70 8.93
N LEU A 52 10.21 4.07 10.07
CA LEU A 52 10.81 4.40 11.35
C LEU A 52 12.33 4.14 11.35
N GLU A 53 12.77 3.01 10.82
CA GLU A 53 14.19 2.66 10.74
C GLU A 53 14.95 3.59 9.79
N VAL A 54 14.38 3.89 8.63
CA VAL A 54 14.92 4.86 7.67
C VAL A 54 15.04 6.25 8.30
N GLY A 55 14.00 6.70 9.01
CA GLY A 55 14.02 7.98 9.72
C GLY A 55 15.11 8.07 10.79
N ARG A 56 15.36 6.98 11.53
CA ARG A 56 16.46 6.92 12.51
C ARG A 56 17.84 7.07 11.84
N ILE A 57 18.05 6.39 10.72
CA ILE A 57 19.31 6.44 9.96
C ILE A 57 19.56 7.86 9.44
N ILE A 58 18.55 8.46 8.80
CA ILE A 58 18.65 9.82 8.26
C ILE A 58 18.86 10.82 9.40
N GLY A 59 18.09 10.72 10.48
CA GLY A 59 18.21 11.57 11.65
C GLY A 59 19.58 11.48 12.32
N TYR A 60 20.21 10.30 12.33
CA TYR A 60 21.58 10.15 12.80
C TYR A 60 22.57 10.95 11.95
N PHE A 61 22.54 10.81 10.62
CA PHE A 61 23.45 11.55 9.73
C PHE A 61 23.19 13.06 9.76
N GLN A 62 21.92 13.46 9.90
CA GLN A 62 21.53 14.86 10.08
C GLN A 62 22.10 15.43 11.38
N GLY A 63 22.02 14.69 12.49
CA GLY A 63 22.60 15.09 13.79
C GLY A 63 24.12 15.21 13.77
N GLN A 64 24.80 14.40 12.96
CA GLN A 64 26.25 14.48 12.74
C GLN A 64 26.67 15.58 11.74
N GLY A 65 25.72 16.30 11.14
CA GLY A 65 25.99 17.33 10.13
C GLY A 65 26.49 16.78 8.79
N LEU A 66 26.33 15.48 8.54
CA LEU A 66 26.84 14.78 7.36
C LEU A 66 25.86 14.88 6.18
N ARG A 67 25.61 16.10 5.70
CA ARG A 67 24.60 16.40 4.65
C ARG A 67 24.78 15.59 3.35
N ASP A 68 26.01 15.32 2.94
CA ASP A 68 26.28 14.53 1.73
C ASP A 68 25.91 13.05 1.91
N ILE A 69 26.07 12.52 3.12
CA ILE A 69 25.75 11.12 3.44
C ILE A 69 24.24 10.99 3.69
N GLU A 70 23.65 11.96 4.38
CA GLU A 70 22.20 12.11 4.56
C GLU A 70 21.49 12.07 3.21
N LYS A 71 21.90 12.92 2.25
CA LYS A 71 21.27 12.97 0.92
C LYS A 71 21.38 11.63 0.18
N LYS A 72 22.55 10.98 0.24
CA LYS A 72 22.75 9.65 -0.35
C LYS A 72 21.89 8.59 0.32
N ALA A 73 21.79 8.62 1.64
CA ALA A 73 20.94 7.69 2.39
C ALA A 73 19.46 7.91 2.06
N PHE A 74 19.02 9.16 1.94
CA PHE A 74 17.65 9.51 1.54
C PHE A 74 17.31 9.03 0.13
N ASP A 75 18.20 9.26 -0.84
CA ASP A 75 18.00 8.82 -2.22
C ASP A 75 17.95 7.28 -2.31
N GLU A 76 18.86 6.58 -1.62
CA GLU A 76 18.92 5.10 -1.60
C GLU A 76 17.81 4.43 -0.76
N LEU A 77 17.33 5.09 0.30
CA LEU A 77 16.25 4.58 1.18
C LEU A 77 14.87 5.14 0.79
N SER A 78 14.74 5.66 -0.43
CA SER A 78 13.46 6.12 -0.97
C SER A 78 12.46 4.97 -1.12
N GLU A 79 11.15 5.27 -1.04
CA GLU A 79 10.07 4.28 -1.26
C GLU A 79 10.27 3.52 -2.59
N ALA A 80 10.68 4.21 -3.66
CA ALA A 80 10.95 3.59 -4.95
C ALA A 80 12.06 2.53 -4.90
N SER A 81 13.05 2.69 -4.01
CA SER A 81 14.15 1.75 -3.82
C SER A 81 13.80 0.64 -2.84
N LEU A 82 13.01 0.95 -1.81
CA LEU A 82 12.54 -0.01 -0.79
C LEU A 82 11.42 -0.93 -1.28
N PHE A 83 10.55 -0.44 -2.17
CA PHE A 83 9.46 -1.19 -2.79
C PHE A 83 9.79 -1.62 -4.23
N ASN A 84 11.07 -1.60 -4.59
CA ASN A 84 11.51 -2.04 -5.91
C ASN A 84 11.13 -3.51 -6.11
N SER A 85 10.53 -3.83 -7.26
CA SER A 85 10.12 -5.21 -7.62
C SER A 85 11.28 -6.23 -7.59
N GLN A 86 12.54 -5.79 -7.55
CA GLN A 86 13.68 -6.69 -7.35
C GLN A 86 13.72 -7.33 -5.94
N TYR A 87 13.02 -6.75 -4.96
CA TYR A 87 12.96 -7.22 -3.58
C TYR A 87 11.65 -7.93 -3.22
N TYR A 88 10.70 -7.99 -4.17
CA TYR A 88 9.38 -8.61 -3.97
C TYR A 88 9.08 -9.58 -5.09
N ASN A 89 8.50 -10.71 -4.74
CA ASN A 89 8.01 -11.69 -5.71
C ASN A 89 6.69 -11.22 -6.33
N ALA A 90 6.22 -11.93 -7.36
CA ALA A 90 4.98 -11.59 -8.07
C ALA A 90 3.70 -11.67 -7.20
N ASP A 91 3.79 -12.32 -6.04
CA ASP A 91 2.74 -12.42 -5.02
C ASP A 91 2.87 -11.35 -3.92
N ALA A 92 3.70 -10.32 -4.14
CA ALA A 92 4.03 -9.27 -3.18
C ALA A 92 4.73 -9.75 -1.90
N THR A 93 5.23 -11.00 -1.87
CA THR A 93 6.04 -11.46 -0.74
C THR A 93 7.46 -10.89 -0.85
N PRO A 94 8.03 -10.38 0.25
CA PRO A 94 9.43 -9.95 0.27
C PRO A 94 10.34 -11.16 0.03
N ASN A 95 11.34 -11.01 -0.83
CA ASN A 95 12.34 -12.05 -1.11
C ASN A 95 13.51 -12.04 -0.11
N PHE A 96 13.43 -11.20 0.92
CA PHE A 96 14.41 -11.06 1.99
C PHE A 96 13.79 -11.48 3.33
N GLN A 97 14.62 -12.02 4.22
CA GLN A 97 14.19 -12.40 5.57
C GLN A 97 14.55 -11.31 6.58
N GLY A 98 13.56 -10.80 7.31
CA GLY A 98 13.74 -9.81 8.37
C GLY A 98 13.94 -8.40 7.83
N THR A 99 15.08 -7.79 8.13
CA THR A 99 15.36 -6.38 7.77
C THR A 99 15.70 -6.23 6.29
N HIS A 100 15.11 -5.22 5.64
CA HIS A 100 15.40 -4.89 4.25
C HIS A 100 16.92 -4.72 4.02
N PRO A 101 17.50 -5.30 2.95
CA PRO A 101 18.95 -5.31 2.74
C PRO A 101 19.57 -3.91 2.64
N LEU A 102 18.86 -2.95 2.03
CA LEU A 102 19.31 -1.55 1.99
C LEU A 102 19.34 -0.92 3.40
N ILE A 103 18.32 -1.16 4.22
CA ILE A 103 18.27 -0.64 5.59
C ILE A 103 19.44 -1.23 6.39
N LYS A 104 19.68 -2.54 6.27
CA LYS A 104 20.80 -3.22 6.93
C LYS A 104 22.16 -2.62 6.54
N LYS A 105 22.41 -2.40 5.25
CA LYS A 105 23.64 -1.75 4.74
C LYS A 105 23.87 -0.39 5.41
N TRP A 106 22.82 0.42 5.55
CA TRP A 106 22.94 1.75 6.14
C TRP A 106 22.99 1.72 7.67
N GLN A 107 22.37 0.75 8.33
CA GLN A 107 22.54 0.48 9.76
C GLN A 107 23.99 0.10 10.10
N ASP A 108 24.59 -0.83 9.34
CA ASP A 108 26.01 -1.19 9.50
C ASP A 108 26.92 0.03 9.32
N ARG A 109 26.57 0.90 8.36
CA ARG A 109 27.29 2.14 8.14
C ARG A 109 27.18 3.09 9.34
N VAL A 110 25.99 3.29 9.91
CA VAL A 110 25.81 4.07 11.15
C VAL A 110 26.62 3.49 12.30
N GLN A 111 26.59 2.16 12.49
CA GLN A 111 27.38 1.50 13.54
C GLN A 111 28.88 1.71 13.36
N SER A 112 29.38 1.71 12.13
CA SER A 112 30.79 1.98 11.84
C SER A 112 31.25 3.41 12.19
N PHE A 113 30.33 4.37 12.27
CA PHE A 113 30.64 5.73 12.71
C PHE A 113 30.66 5.88 14.24
N ASN A 114 30.16 4.89 14.97
CA ASN A 114 30.01 4.93 16.43
C ASN A 114 31.17 4.23 17.16
N VAL A 115 32.17 3.73 16.43
CA VAL A 115 33.42 3.10 16.91
C VAL A 115 34.59 4.04 16.62
#